data_AF-A0A2T7EFL7-F1
#
_entry.id   AF-A0A2T7EFL7-F1
#
_cell.length_a   1.000
_cell.length_b   1.000
_cell.length_c   1.000
_cell.angle_alpha   90.00
_cell.angle_beta   90.00
_cell.angle_gamma   90.00
#
_symmetry.space_group_name_H-M   'P 1'
#
loop_
_entity.id
_entity.type
_entity.pdbx_description
1 polymer ?
#
loop_
_entity_poly.entity_id
_entity_poly.type
_entity_poly.pdbx_seq_one_letter_code
_entity_poly.pdbx_strand_id
1 'polypeptide(L)' 'MMLEIDWNAENTRIVCKLFAEQIEKGNQPSTYMNALGYAEVEKGFKDRTGLEINKGQLHFKKKKRVN' A
#
# COMPACT_ATOMS: atom_id res chain seq x y z
N MET A 1 19.54 1.39 -3.60
CA MET A 1 19.59 1.56 -2.14
C MET A 1 18.13 1.67 -1.69
N MET A 2 17.63 0.74 -0.88
CA MET A 2 16.25 0.82 -0.39
C MET A 2 16.17 1.99 0.60
N LEU A 3 15.29 2.95 0.35
CA LEU A 3 14.98 3.99 1.32
C LEU A 3 14.09 3.38 2.41
N GLU A 4 14.47 3.61 3.67
CA GLU A 4 13.63 3.24 4.82
C GLU A 4 12.48 4.25 4.89
N ILE A 5 11.27 3.77 4.62
CA ILE A 5 10.06 4.60 4.68
C ILE A 5 9.70 4.78 6.15
N ASP A 6 9.62 6.03 6.60
CA ASP A 6 9.03 6.35 7.89
C ASP A 6 7.51 6.09 7.82
N TRP A 7 7.07 4.98 8.42
CA TRP A 7 5.65 4.62 8.48
C TRP A 7 4.90 5.40 9.57
N ASN A 8 4.90 6.73 9.45
CA ASN A 8 4.07 7.60 10.29
C ASN A 8 2.58 7.49 9.92
N ALA A 9 1.73 8.16 10.71
CA ALA A 9 0.29 8.15 10.52
C ALA A 9 -0.15 8.68 9.14
N GLU A 10 0.58 9.64 8.57
CA GLU A 10 0.27 10.21 7.26
C GLU A 10 0.59 9.22 6.13
N ASN A 11 1.80 8.68 6.09
CA ASN A 11 2.23 7.68 5.12
C ASN A 11 1.35 6.42 5.19
N THR A 12 1.02 5.97 6.42
CA THR A 12 0.09 4.86 6.63
C THR A 12 -1.31 5.17 6.09
N ARG A 13 -1.83 6.39 6.32
CA ARG A 13 -3.14 6.80 5.81
C ARG A 13 -3.16 6.86 4.28
N ILE A 14 -2.11 7.39 3.66
CA ILE A 14 -1.98 7.47 2.19
C ILE A 14 -2.02 6.08 1.58
N VAL A 15 -1.20 5.15 2.07
CA VAL A 15 -1.16 3.81 1.52
C VAL A 15 -2.47 3.04 1.77
N CYS A 16 -3.09 3.16 2.95
CA CYS A 16 -4.39 2.55 3.21
C CYS A 16 -5.48 3.08 2.26
N LYS A 17 -5.49 4.39 1.96
CA LYS A 17 -6.43 4.98 1.01
C LYS A 17 -6.19 4.44 -0.41
N LEU A 18 -4.93 4.34 -0.84
CA LEU A 18 -4.58 3.76 -2.15
C LEU A 18 -5.01 2.29 -2.24
N PHE A 19 -4.82 1.49 -1.18
CA PHE A 19 -5.33 0.11 -1.15
C PHE A 19 -6.85 0.05 -1.28
N ALA A 20 -7.58 0.91 -0.57
CA ALA A 20 -9.04 0.98 -0.67
C ALA A 20 -9.49 1.32 -2.10
N GLU A 21 -8.88 2.32 -2.73
CA GLU A 21 -9.15 2.72 -4.12
C GLU A 21 -8.95 1.54 -5.10
N GLN A 22 -7.92 0.72 -4.89
CA GLN A 22 -7.67 -0.45 -5.74
C GLN A 22 -8.64 -1.62 -5.45
N ILE A 23 -9.10 -1.78 -4.20
CA ILE A 23 -10.14 -2.75 -3.85
C ILE A 23 -11.45 -2.38 -4.55
N GLU A 24 -11.84 -1.10 -4.52
CA GLU A 24 -13.04 -0.61 -5.20
C GLU A 24 -12.97 -0.77 -6.72
N LYS A 25 -11.77 -0.65 -7.31
CA LYS A 25 -11.52 -0.93 -8.73
C LYS A 25 -11.51 -2.41 -9.09
N GLY A 26 -11.68 -3.33 -8.13
CA GLY A 26 -11.67 -4.77 -8.36
C GLY A 26 -10.26 -5.36 -8.53
N ASN A 27 -9.21 -4.61 -8.23
CA ASN A 27 -7.83 -5.10 -8.29
C ASN A 27 -7.48 -6.06 -7.14
N GLN A 28 -8.41 -6.30 -6.21
CA GLN A 28 -8.32 -7.37 -5.22
C GLN A 28 -9.43 -8.42 -5.48
N PRO A 29 -9.25 -9.31 -6.47
CA PRO A 29 -10.24 -10.34 -6.80
C PRO A 29 -10.33 -11.47 -5.75
N SER A 30 -9.41 -11.52 -4.79
CA SER A 30 -9.35 -12.55 -3.74
C SER A 30 -8.77 -11.97 -2.44
N THR A 31 -8.10 -12.78 -1.62
CA THR A 31 -7.47 -12.33 -0.36
C THR A 31 -6.31 -11.36 -0.58
N TYR A 32 -5.71 -11.37 -1.78
CA TYR A 32 -4.57 -10.56 -2.16
C TYR A 32 -4.89 -9.69 -3.36
N MET A 33 -4.27 -8.51 -3.39
CA MET A 33 -4.32 -7.62 -4.55
C MET A 33 -3.53 -8.24 -5.72
N ASN A 34 -3.97 -7.99 -6.95
CA ASN A 34 -3.28 -8.41 -8.15
C ASN A 34 -2.03 -7.55 -8.38
N ALA A 35 -1.16 -7.96 -9.31
CA ALA A 35 0.08 -7.23 -9.59
C ALA A 35 -0.17 -5.77 -10.04
N LEU A 36 -1.26 -5.53 -10.77
CA LEU A 36 -1.65 -4.19 -11.23
C LEU A 36 -2.00 -3.27 -10.06
N GLY A 37 -2.78 -3.75 -9.09
CA GLY A 37 -3.15 -2.99 -7.91
C GLY A 37 -1.93 -2.65 -7.05
N TYR A 38 -0.98 -3.57 -6.90
CA TYR A 38 0.28 -3.25 -6.23
C TYR A 38 1.07 -2.17 -6.97
N ALA A 39 1.23 -2.28 -8.29
CA ALA A 39 1.95 -1.27 -9.09
C ALA A 39 1.27 0.12 -9.02
N GLU A 40 -0.06 0.16 -9.02
CA GLU A 40 -0.83 1.40 -8.88
C GLU A 40 -0.70 2.01 -7.47
N VAL A 41 -0.64 1.18 -6.42
CA VAL A 41 -0.36 1.66 -5.06
C VAL A 41 1.06 2.21 -4.94
N GLU A 42 2.06 1.51 -5.49
CA GLU A 42 3.46 1.96 -5.50
C GLU A 42 3.59 3.31 -6.22
N LYS A 43 3.01 3.41 -7.43
CA LYS A 43 2.98 4.64 -8.21
C LYS A 43 2.27 5.76 -7.47
N GLY A 44 1.04 5.52 -7.01
CA GLY A 44 0.24 6.53 -6.30
C GLY A 44 0.86 6.99 -4.99
N PHE A 45 1.62 6.12 -4.32
CA PHE A 45 2.36 6.50 -3.12
C PHE A 45 3.55 7.39 -3.49
N LYS A 46 4.34 7.00 -4.51
CA LYS A 46 5.45 7.82 -5.03
C LYS A 46 4.99 9.18 -5.51
N ASP A 47 3.87 9.28 -6.22
CA ASP A 47 3.30 10.54 -6.68
C ASP A 47 2.89 11.47 -5.51
N ARG A 48 2.44 10.90 -4.38
CA ARG A 48 1.98 11.67 -3.22
C ARG A 48 3.08 12.03 -2.22
N THR A 49 4.08 11.16 -2.04
CA THR A 49 5.12 11.32 -1.00
C THR A 49 6.52 11.54 -1.57
N GLY A 50 6.73 11.28 -2.86
CA GLY A 50 8.05 11.25 -3.51
C GLY A 50 8.88 10.00 -3.16
N LEU A 51 8.36 9.10 -2.32
CA LEU A 51 9.09 7.92 -1.84
C LEU A 51 8.74 6.68 -2.65
N GLU A 52 9.76 5.91 -3.01
CA GLU A 52 9.58 4.64 -3.71
C GLU A 52 9.39 3.51 -2.70
N ILE A 53 8.31 2.77 -2.86
CA ILE A 53 7.96 1.63 -2.02
C ILE A 53 7.87 0.40 -2.91
N ASN A 54 8.29 -0.75 -2.40
CA ASN A 54 8.17 -2.03 -3.10
C ASN A 54 7.12 -2.90 -2.40
N LYS A 55 6.45 -3.78 -3.15
CA LYS A 55 5.59 -4.86 -2.67
C LYS A 55 6.09 -5.56 -1.40
N GLY A 56 7.41 -5.75 -1.25
CA GLY A 56 8.02 -6.32 -0.05
C GLY A 56 7.84 -5.47 1.22
N GLN A 57 7.83 -4.15 1.11
CA GLN A 57 7.55 -3.21 2.20
C GLN A 57 6.04 -3.04 2.44
N LEU A 58 5.21 -3.33 1.41
CA LEU A 58 3.75 -3.34 1.49
C LEU A 58 3.17 -4.57 2.19
N HIS A 59 4.01 -5.46 2.71
CA HIS A 59 3.56 -6.50 3.64
C HIS A 59 3.17 -5.86 4.98
N PHE A 60 1.96 -5.31 5.02
CA PHE A 60 1.29 -5.00 6.26
C PHE A 60 1.12 -6.29 7.06
N LYS A 61 1.94 -6.49 8.08
CA LYS A 61 1.70 -7.52 9.09
C LYS A 61 0.36 -7.18 9.72
N LYS A 62 -0.70 -7.90 9.34
CA LYS A 62 -2.04 -7.79 9.94
C LYS A 62 -1.89 -8.09 11.43
N LYS A 63 -1.62 -7.08 12.26
CA LYS A 63 -1.98 -7.14 13.67
C LYS A 63 -3.50 -7.18 13.66
N LYS A 64 -4.06 -8.38 13.77
CA LYS A 64 -5.47 -8.56 14.13
C LYS A 64 -5.72 -7.61 15.30
N ARG A 65 -6.52 -6.57 15.11
CA ARG A 65 -7.23 -5.98 16.23
C ARG A 65 -8.16 -7.08 16.72
N VAL A 66 -7.70 -7.79 17.75
CA VAL A 66 -8.58 -8.57 18.60
C VAL A 66 -9.41 -7.51 19.32
N ASN A 67 -10.67 -7.38 18.89
CA ASN A 67 -11.72 -6.78 19.71
C ASN A 67 -12.26 -7.85 20.64
#